data_AF-A0A415G9H3-F1
#
_entry.id   AF-A0A415G9H3-F1
#
_cell.length_a   1.000
_cell.length_b   1.000
_cell.length_c   1.000
_cell.angle_alpha   90.00
_cell.angle_beta   90.00
_cell.angle_gamma   90.00
#
_symmetry.space_group_name_H-M   'P 1'
#
loop_
_entity.id
_entity.type
_entity.pdbx_description
1 polymer ?
#
loop_
_entity_poly.entity_id
_entity_poly.type
_entity_poly.pdbx_seq_one_letter_code
_entity_poly.pdbx_strand_id
1 'polypeptide(L)'
;MVYMVYQLESPDITTIIDYCEDLLKDEKIEVYDFGKRRDLVLHIYVDEDFASKSIEYKIFTFRDGELVDKTEDIYIDKLENELERINSYEDFGIL
;
A
#
# COMPACT_ATOMS: atom_id res chain seq x y z
N MET A 1 11.55 -11.06 7.61
CA MET A 1 11.52 -10.39 8.93
C MET A 1 11.71 -8.94 8.59
N VAL A 2 10.75 -8.05 8.86
CA VAL A 2 10.84 -6.67 8.34
C VAL A 2 11.99 -5.93 9.04
N TYR A 3 12.95 -5.41 8.27
CA TYR A 3 14.15 -4.73 8.78
C TYR A 3 14.01 -3.20 8.77
N MET A 4 13.24 -2.64 7.83
CA MET A 4 13.03 -1.20 7.69
C MET A 4 11.54 -0.87 7.52
N VAL A 5 11.10 0.22 8.14
CA VAL A 5 9.75 0.75 7.99
C VAL A 5 9.85 2.22 7.60
N TYR A 6 9.35 2.56 6.42
CA TYR A 6 9.21 3.95 5.99
C TYR A 6 7.82 4.44 6.41
N GLN A 7 7.76 5.54 7.15
CA GLN A 7 6.49 6.13 7.61
C GLN A 7 6.25 7.43 6.86
N LEU A 8 5.12 7.50 6.15
CA LEU A 8 4.70 8.67 5.39
C LEU A 8 3.40 9.20 5.99
N GLU A 9 3.36 10.49 6.32
CA GLU A 9 2.16 11.17 6.83
C GLU A 9 1.51 11.99 5.73
N SER A 10 0.27 11.65 5.35
CA SER A 10 -0.50 12.34 4.32
C SER A 10 0.26 12.59 2.99
N PRO A 11 1.04 11.63 2.44
CA PRO A 11 1.70 11.81 1.15
C PRO A 11 0.68 11.89 0.01
N ASP A 12 1.10 12.41 -1.14
CA ASP A 12 0.37 12.20 -2.39
C ASP A 12 0.69 10.80 -2.98
N ILE A 13 -0.14 10.37 -3.93
CA ILE A 13 -0.01 9.05 -4.58
C ILE A 13 1.36 8.92 -5.28
N THR A 14 1.84 9.98 -5.93
CA THR A 14 3.14 9.97 -6.62
C THR A 14 4.28 9.69 -5.65
N THR A 15 4.29 10.32 -4.47
CA THR A 15 5.29 10.08 -3.43
C THR A 15 5.26 8.62 -2.95
N ILE A 16 4.07 8.02 -2.81
CA ILE A 16 3.97 6.60 -2.43
C ILE A 16 4.58 5.72 -3.51
N ILE A 17 4.30 5.99 -4.78
CA ILE A 17 4.85 5.23 -5.92
C ILE A 17 6.37 5.34 -5.96
N ASP A 18 6.92 6.55 -5.80
CA ASP A 18 8.38 6.77 -5.77
C ASP A 18 9.05 5.93 -4.67
N TYR A 19 8.45 5.83 -3.48
CA TYR A 19 8.96 4.97 -2.41
C TYR A 19 8.82 3.47 -2.72
N CYS A 20 7.74 3.07 -3.40
CA CYS A 20 7.52 1.68 -3.80
C CYS A 20 8.56 1.20 -4.82
N GLU A 21 8.97 2.05 -5.77
CA GLU A 21 9.98 1.70 -6.80
C GLU A 21 11.33 1.26 -6.20
N ASP A 22 11.69 1.80 -5.04
CA ASP A 22 12.93 1.49 -4.33
C ASP A 22 12.74 0.48 -3.17
N LEU A 23 11.51 -0.01 -2.94
CA LEU A 23 11.16 -0.85 -1.80
C LEU A 23 11.72 -2.28 -1.95
N LEU A 24 12.38 -2.80 -0.92
CA LEU A 24 12.97 -4.14 -0.92
C LEU A 24 12.11 -5.17 -0.15
N LYS A 25 12.28 -6.47 -0.41
CA LYS A 25 11.48 -7.63 0.12
C LYS A 25 11.25 -7.65 1.64
N ASP A 26 12.18 -7.12 2.43
CA ASP A 26 12.07 -7.08 3.90
C ASP A 26 11.82 -5.66 4.43
N GLU A 27 11.37 -4.76 3.57
CA GLU A 27 10.96 -3.41 3.92
C GLU A 27 9.45 -3.27 3.80
N LYS A 28 8.89 -2.26 4.47
CA LYS A 28 7.48 -1.90 4.33
C LYS A 28 7.30 -0.40 4.39
N ILE A 29 6.22 0.07 3.78
CA ILE A 29 5.77 1.46 3.89
C ILE A 29 4.49 1.48 4.72
N GLU A 30 4.43 2.36 5.71
CA GLU A 30 3.22 2.71 6.44
C GLU A 30 2.79 4.12 6.03
N VAL A 31 1.62 4.23 5.40
CA VAL A 31 1.05 5.50 4.96
C VAL A 31 -0.10 5.87 5.89
N TYR A 32 0.07 6.93 6.67
CA TYR A 32 -0.94 7.45 7.58
C TYR A 32 -1.77 8.55 6.94
N ASP A 33 -2.97 8.78 7.48
CA ASP A 33 -3.92 9.80 7.03
C ASP A 33 -4.28 9.67 5.54
N PHE A 34 -4.36 8.43 5.04
CA PHE A 34 -4.69 8.15 3.65
C PHE A 34 -6.20 8.18 3.39
N GLY A 35 -6.59 8.36 2.14
CA GLY A 35 -7.98 8.44 1.71
C GLY A 35 -8.58 9.83 1.83
N LYS A 36 -9.69 10.07 1.13
CA LYS A 36 -10.43 11.34 1.18
C LYS A 36 -10.80 11.79 2.60
N ARG A 37 -11.10 10.83 3.48
CA ARG A 37 -11.47 11.08 4.88
C ARG A 37 -10.27 11.10 5.83
N ARG A 38 -9.07 10.72 5.35
CA ARG A 38 -7.83 10.65 6.14
C ARG A 38 -7.96 9.75 7.36
N ASP A 39 -8.71 8.67 7.22
CA ASP A 39 -9.02 7.70 8.27
C ASP A 39 -8.40 6.33 8.01
N LEU A 40 -7.55 6.23 6.97
CA LEU A 40 -6.92 4.99 6.56
C LEU A 40 -5.43 4.98 6.87
N VAL A 41 -4.94 3.81 7.23
CA VAL A 41 -3.50 3.49 7.27
C VAL A 41 -3.23 2.38 6.26
N LEU A 42 -2.33 2.63 5.31
CA LEU A 42 -1.90 1.61 4.36
C LEU A 42 -0.60 0.97 4.83
N HIS A 43 -0.52 -0.35 4.75
CA HIS A 43 0.70 -1.10 4.91
C HIS A 43 1.05 -1.74 3.57
N ILE A 44 2.13 -1.29 2.95
CA ILE A 44 2.56 -1.72 1.61
C ILE A 44 3.81 -2.58 1.74
N TYR A 45 3.78 -3.74 1.08
CA TYR A 45 4.87 -4.70 1.02
C TYR A 45 5.19 -5.04 -0.43
N VAL A 46 6.42 -5.46 -0.68
CA VAL A 46 6.83 -6.05 -1.97
C VAL A 46 7.06 -7.55 -1.82
N ASP A 47 6.52 -8.32 -2.75
CA ASP A 47 6.70 -9.77 -2.85
C ASP A 47 7.69 -10.08 -4.00
N GLU A 48 8.94 -10.40 -3.65
CA GLU A 48 9.98 -10.72 -4.64
C GLU A 48 10.08 -12.24 -4.94
N ASP A 49 9.15 -13.08 -4.47
CA ASP A 49 9.35 -14.54 -4.52
C ASP A 49 9.17 -15.20 -5.91
N PHE A 50 8.90 -14.43 -6.96
CA PHE A 50 8.84 -14.99 -8.31
C PHE A 50 10.15 -14.81 -9.09
N ALA A 51 10.63 -15.91 -9.65
CA ALA A 51 11.78 -15.98 -10.56
C ALA A 51 11.63 -15.16 -11.86
N SER A 52 10.58 -14.32 -11.97
CA SER A 52 10.28 -13.43 -13.09
C SER A 52 10.38 -11.98 -12.64
N LYS A 53 10.98 -11.15 -13.48
CA LYS A 53 11.36 -9.73 -13.32
C LYS A 53 10.21 -8.73 -13.05
N SER A 54 9.12 -9.13 -12.40
CA SER A 54 7.97 -8.28 -12.10
C SER A 54 7.89 -8.06 -10.59
N ILE A 55 7.99 -6.80 -10.17
CA ILE A 55 7.77 -6.38 -8.79
C ILE A 55 6.26 -6.43 -8.52
N GLU A 56 5.87 -7.17 -7.49
CA GLU A 56 4.48 -7.29 -7.04
C GLU A 56 4.33 -6.67 -5.65
N TYR A 57 3.28 -5.87 -5.45
CA TYR A 57 2.97 -5.19 -4.21
C TYR A 57 1.71 -5.76 -3.56
N LYS A 58 1.67 -5.75 -2.23
CA LYS A 58 0.47 -6.02 -1.42
C LYS A 58 0.16 -4.81 -0.56
N ILE A 59 -1.08 -4.36 -0.59
CA ILE A 59 -1.57 -3.27 0.26
C ILE A 59 -2.59 -3.85 1.24
N PHE A 60 -2.33 -3.65 2.52
CA PHE A 60 -3.29 -3.87 3.59
C PHE A 60 -3.79 -2.51 4.08
N THR A 61 -5.10 -2.32 4.04
CA THR A 61 -5.75 -1.07 4.43
C THR A 61 -6.43 -1.25 5.76
N PHE A 62 -6.06 -0.40 6.72
CA PHE A 62 -6.63 -0.39 8.06
C PHE A 62 -7.45 0.87 8.28
N ARG A 63 -8.54 0.75 9.03
CA ARG A 63 -9.33 1.87 9.56
C ARG A 63 -9.54 1.61 11.05
N ASP A 64 -9.22 2.59 11.89
CA ASP A 64 -9.32 2.46 13.36
C ASP A 64 -8.61 1.21 13.93
N GLY A 65 -7.54 0.77 13.26
CA GLY A 65 -6.76 -0.42 13.63
C GLY A 65 -7.32 -1.76 13.12
N GLU A 66 -8.50 -1.77 12.49
CA GLU A 66 -9.11 -2.96 11.90
C GLU A 66 -8.78 -3.08 10.41
N LEU A 67 -8.51 -4.30 9.93
CA LEU A 67 -8.26 -4.56 8.51
C LEU A 67 -9.58 -4.47 7.73
N VAL A 68 -9.67 -3.52 6.80
CA VAL A 68 -10.90 -3.24 6.03
C VAL A 68 -10.76 -3.50 4.53
N ASP A 69 -9.53 -3.57 4.01
CA ASP A 69 -9.24 -4.01 2.64
C ASP A 69 -7.90 -4.72 2.59
N LYS A 70 -7.78 -5.65 1.65
CA LYS A 70 -6.49 -6.25 1.28
C LYS A 70 -6.49 -6.51 -0.21
N THR A 71 -5.37 -6.19 -0.84
CA THR A 71 -5.22 -6.46 -2.27
C THR A 71 -4.68 -7.87 -2.47
N GLU A 72 -4.97 -8.44 -3.65
CA GLU A 72 -4.13 -9.52 -4.19
C GLU A 72 -2.78 -8.94 -4.66
N ASP A 73 -1.94 -9.73 -5.34
CA ASP A 73 -0.68 -9.26 -5.92
C ASP A 73 -0.92 -8.15 -6.96
N ILE A 74 -0.31 -6.98 -6.76
CA ILE A 74 -0.42 -5.82 -7.63
C ILE A 74 0.89 -5.60 -8.38
N TYR A 75 0.87 -5.69 -9.70
CA TYR A 75 2.00 -5.26 -10.53
C TYR A 75 2.20 -3.75 -10.49
N ILE A 76 3.45 -3.30 -10.66
CA ILE A 76 3.81 -1.86 -10.63
C ILE A 76 2.96 -0.98 -11.56
N ASP A 77 2.56 -1.48 -12.73
CA ASP A 77 1.73 -0.77 -13.70
C ASP A 77 0.26 -0.59 -13.25
N LYS A 78 -0.15 -1.26 -12.17
CA LYS A 78 -1.48 -1.17 -11.56
C LYS A 78 -1.47 -0.51 -10.18
N LEU A 79 -0.29 -0.23 -9.61
CA LEU A 79 -0.17 0.32 -8.26
C LEU A 79 -0.91 1.66 -8.12
N GLU A 80 -0.73 2.56 -9.09
CA GLU A 80 -1.41 3.86 -9.10
C GLU A 80 -2.94 3.71 -9.08
N ASN A 81 -3.49 2.83 -9.94
CA ASN A 81 -4.93 2.59 -10.02
C ASN A 81 -5.50 2.05 -8.70
N GLU A 82 -4.77 1.17 -8.01
CA GLU A 82 -5.19 0.62 -6.72
C GLU A 82 -5.13 1.68 -5.61
N LEU A 83 -4.10 2.54 -5.59
CA LEU A 83 -4.02 3.67 -4.67
C LEU A 83 -5.17 4.67 -4.92
N GLU A 84 -5.51 4.97 -6.17
CA GLU A 84 -6.66 5.80 -6.52
C GLU A 84 -8.00 5.17 -6.10
N ARG A 85 -8.16 3.85 -6.31
CA ARG A 85 -9.33 3.10 -5.86
C ARG A 85 -9.48 3.24 -4.35
N ILE A 86 -8.45 2.94 -3.57
CA ILE A 86 -8.48 3.03 -2.10
C ILE A 86 -8.72 4.48 -1.66
N ASN A 87 -8.05 5.45 -2.28
CA ASN A 87 -8.18 6.86 -1.90
C ASN A 87 -9.62 7.38 -2.08
N SER A 88 -10.31 6.90 -3.11
CA SER A 88 -11.69 7.26 -3.41
C SER A 88 -12.74 6.40 -2.70
N TYR A 89 -12.34 5.31 -2.05
CA TYR A 89 -13.25 4.34 -1.46
C TYR A 89 -13.74 4.82 -0.09
N GLU A 90 -15.06 4.91 0.04
CA GLU A 90 -15.71 5.51 1.20
C GLU A 90 -16.44 4.50 2.09
N ASP A 91 -16.76 3.32 1.55
CA ASP A 91 -17.52 2.26 2.21
C ASP A 91 -16.79 0.92 2.06
N PHE A 92 -15.87 0.68 2.99
CA PHE A 92 -15.23 -0.63 3.16
C PHE A 92 -16.19 -1.53 3.93
N GLY A 93 -17.13 -2.13 3.21
CA GLY A 93 -17.99 -3.16 3.76
C GLY A 93 -17.17 -4.29 4.38
N ILE A 94 -17.69 -4.92 5.43
CA ILE A 94 -17.04 -6.04 6.11
C ILE A 94 -16.81 -7.15 5.08
N LEU A 95 -15.53 -7.45 4.80
CA LEU A 95 -15.05 -8.57 3.99
C LEU A 95 -15.66 -9.92 4.41
#